data_AF-A0A7Y7NDF2-F1
#
_entry.id   AF-A0A7Y7NDF2-F1
#
_cell.length_a   1.000
_cell.length_b   1.000
_cell.length_c   1.000
_cell.angle_alpha   90.00
_cell.angle_beta   90.00
_cell.angle_gamma   90.00
#
_symmetry.space_group_name_H-M   'P 1'
#
loop_
_entity.id
_entity.type
_entity.pdbx_description
1 polymer ?
#
loop_
_entity_poly.entity_id
_entity_poly.type
_entity_poly.pdbx_seq_one_letter_code
_entity_poly.pdbx_strand_id
1 'polypeptide(L)' 'MTLIEEDLLAALKELQESALAMTSGRLPSSRELERYQRAIAWSKKVIALAERSK' A
#
# COMPACT_ATOMS: atom_id res chain seq x y z
N MET A 1 -17.46 10.22 -0.11
CA MET A 1 -16.13 9.67 0.23
C MET A 1 -15.22 10.86 0.50
N THR A 2 -14.51 10.85 1.62
CA THR A 2 -13.51 11.87 1.95
C THR A 2 -12.18 11.54 1.26
N LEU A 3 -11.33 12.55 1.03
CA LEU A 3 -10.00 12.38 0.42
C LEU A 3 -9.14 11.31 1.14
N ILE A 4 -9.33 11.17 2.46
CA ILE A 4 -8.62 10.20 3.30
C ILE A 4 -9.09 8.77 3.00
N GLU A 5 -10.37 8.56 2.74
CA GLU A 5 -10.92 7.24 2.41
C GLU A 5 -10.45 6.77 1.04
N GLU A 6 -10.31 7.68 0.07
CA GLU A 6 -9.78 7.38 -1.26
C GLU A 6 -8.29 7.02 -1.20
N ASP A 7 -7.49 7.80 -0.48
CA ASP A 7 -6.06 7.53 -0.26
C ASP A 7 -5.85 6.20 0.49
N LEU A 8 -6.67 5.91 1.51
CA LEU A 8 -6.63 4.64 2.25
C LEU A 8 -7.01 3.46 1.35
N LEU A 9 -8.07 3.60 0.55
CA LEU A 9 -8.51 2.54 -0.36
C LEU A 9 -7.46 2.25 -1.44
N ALA A 10 -6.79 3.29 -1.97
CA ALA A 10 -5.69 3.12 -2.91
C ALA A 10 -4.50 2.38 -2.26
N ALA A 11 -4.10 2.78 -1.05
CA ALA A 11 -3.01 2.13 -0.31
C ALA A 11 -3.30 0.66 0.00
N LEU A 12 -4.54 0.32 0.38
CA LEU A 12 -4.96 -1.05 0.66
C LEU A 12 -4.94 -1.93 -0.60
N LYS A 13 -5.40 -1.40 -1.74
CA LYS A 13 -5.36 -2.13 -3.03
C LYS A 13 -3.93 -2.44 -3.46
N GLU A 14 -3.02 -1.46 -3.37
CA GLU A 14 -1.62 -1.70 -3.72
C GLU A 14 -0.95 -2.71 -2.78
N LEU A 15 -1.24 -2.65 -1.47
CA LEU A 15 -0.72 -3.61 -0.51
C LEU A 15 -1.21 -5.04 -0.82
N GLN A 16 -2.48 -5.20 -1.19
CA GLN A 16 -3.06 -6.50 -1.55
C GLN A 16 -2.38 -7.08 -2.79
N GLU A 17 -2.20 -6.30 -3.86
CA GLU A 17 -1.49 -6.76 -5.07
C GLU A 17 -0.03 -7.14 -4.77
N SER A 18 0.63 -6.37 -3.91
CA SER A 18 2.02 -6.62 -3.50
C SER A 18 2.15 -7.95 -2.75
N ALA A 19 1.27 -8.19 -1.77
CA ALA A 19 1.25 -9.42 -1.00
C ALA A 19 0.99 -10.64 -1.91
N LEU A 20 0.04 -10.52 -2.85
CA LEU A 20 -0.31 -11.58 -3.79
C LEU A 20 0.89 -11.97 -4.66
N ALA A 21 1.59 -10.98 -5.20
CA ALA A 21 2.77 -11.21 -6.00
C ALA A 21 3.94 -11.81 -5.19
N MET A 22 4.19 -11.35 -3.96
CA MET A 22 5.20 -11.94 -3.07
C MET A 22 4.93 -13.42 -2.75
N THR A 23 3.66 -13.81 -2.59
CA THR A 23 3.27 -15.21 -2.34
C THR A 23 3.23 -16.08 -3.60
N SER A 24 3.36 -15.50 -4.79
CA SER A 24 3.26 -16.23 -6.06
C SER A 24 4.51 -17.02 -6.44
N GLY A 25 5.62 -16.86 -5.69
CA GLY A 25 6.92 -17.46 -6.02
C GLY A 25 7.61 -16.85 -7.24
N ARG A 26 7.03 -15.80 -7.85
CA ARG A 26 7.67 -15.03 -8.92
C ARG A 26 8.61 -13.97 -8.35
N LEU A 27 9.76 -13.80 -8.98
CA LEU A 27 10.64 -12.67 -8.75
C LEU A 27 9.97 -11.39 -9.27
N PRO A 28 9.72 -10.39 -8.42
CA PRO A 28 9.11 -9.14 -8.85
C PRO A 28 10.06 -8.36 -9.75
N SER A 29 9.50 -7.75 -10.79
CA SER A 29 10.19 -6.80 -11.66
C SER A 29 10.54 -5.51 -10.91
N SER A 30 11.49 -4.73 -11.43
CA SER A 30 11.84 -3.42 -10.85
C SER A 30 10.64 -2.48 -10.72
N ARG A 31 9.71 -2.53 -11.69
CA ARG A 31 8.46 -1.74 -11.65
C ARG A 31 7.52 -2.19 -10.53
N GLU A 32 7.43 -3.49 -10.28
CA GLU A 32 6.66 -4.04 -9.16
C GLU A 32 7.29 -3.66 -7.82
N LEU A 33 8.61 -3.75 -7.70
CA LEU A 33 9.33 -3.29 -6.50
C LEU A 33 9.08 -1.81 -6.19
N GLU A 34 9.10 -0.92 -7.19
CA GLU A 34 8.75 0.49 -7.02
C GLU A 34 7.30 0.71 -6.59
N ARG A 35 6.36 -0.11 -7.09
CA ARG A 35 4.96 -0.08 -6.63
C ARG A 35 4.87 -0.51 -5.17
N TYR A 36 5.58 -1.57 -4.77
CA TYR A 36 5.56 -2.06 -3.40
C TYR A 36 6.14 -1.03 -2.43
N GLN A 37 7.22 -0.35 -2.81
CA GLN A 37 7.80 0.72 -2.01
C GLN A 37 6.84 1.90 -1.83
N ARG A 38 6.09 2.28 -2.88
CA ARG A 38 5.04 3.31 -2.79
C ARG A 38 3.88 2.89 -1.88
N ALA A 39 3.42 1.65 -2.02
CA ALA A 39 2.38 1.08 -1.16
C ALA A 39 2.78 1.09 0.32
N ILE A 40 4.05 0.75 0.62
CA ILE A 40 4.61 0.81 1.98
C ILE A 40 4.66 2.26 2.50
N ALA A 41 5.03 3.23 1.66
CA ALA A 41 5.09 4.63 2.06
C ALA A 41 3.68 5.19 2.38
N TRP A 42 2.69 4.86 1.54
CA TRP A 42 1.31 5.28 1.76
C TRP A 42 0.69 4.60 2.97
N SER A 43 0.89 3.30 3.17
CA SER A 43 0.37 2.60 4.34
C SER A 43 0.90 3.18 5.65
N LYS A 44 2.21 3.51 5.72
CA LYS A 44 2.81 4.21 6.87
C LYS A 44 2.14 5.56 7.16
N LYS A 45 1.90 6.37 6.10
CA LYS A 45 1.24 7.68 6.25
C LYS A 45 -0.17 7.52 6.80
N VAL A 46 -0.92 6.54 6.29
CA VAL A 46 -2.30 6.30 6.72
C VAL A 46 -2.37 5.75 8.15
N ILE A 47 -1.50 4.82 8.52
CA ILE A 47 -1.40 4.32 9.90
C ILE A 47 -1.11 5.46 10.87
N ALA A 48 -0.14 6.32 10.56
CA ALA A 48 0.21 7.47 11.41
C ALA A 48 -0.95 8.47 11.55
N LEU A 49 -1.76 8.67 10.51
CA LEU A 49 -2.97 9.50 10.57
C LEU A 49 -4.03 8.85 11.47
N ALA A 50 -4.28 7.55 11.31
CA ALA A 50 -5.26 6.82 12.10
C ALA A 50 -4.87 6.76 13.60
N GLU A 51 -3.59 6.59 13.91
CA GLU A 51 -3.07 6.60 15.28
C GLU A 51 -3.18 7.98 15.94
N ARG A 52 -3.02 9.07 15.18
CA ARG A 52 -3.17 10.45 15.68
C ARG A 52 -4.63 10.87 15.89
N SER A 53 -5.57 10.23 15.21
CA SER A 53 -7.02 10.45 15.40
C SER A 53 -7.60 9.69 16.59
N LYS A 54 -6.78 8.98 17.36
CA LYS A 54 -7.14 8.25 18.58
C LYS A 54 -6.79 9.06 19.82
#